data_AF-A0A7C1GDI4-F1
#
_entry.id   AF-A0A7C1GDI4-F1
#
_cell.length_a   1.000
_cell.length_b   1.000
_cell.length_c   1.000
_cell.angle_alpha   90.00
_cell.angle_beta   90.00
_cell.angle_gamma   90.00
#
_symmetry.space_group_name_H-M   'P 1'
#
loop_
_entity.id
_entity.type
_entity.pdbx_description
1 polymer ?
#
loop_
_entity_poly.entity_id
_entity_poly.type
_entity_poly.pdbx_seq_one_letter_code
_entity_poly.pdbx_strand_id
1 'polypeptide(L)'
;MNLVQEKLNVNVKKRANLFNWRGQFTPEFVEYIIESFNCTKDSIILDPFAGSGTVLIESAIKGIPSVGFEINPAAFQMANFYKYSNLELKERQEFVLNLESKLSSVLSGFNGHPLFIDTNDYRSAYKSLIDFAKHLKRICAQNELSFFMNVLFASEKDKKLTLIDSILKSFAYFRNALYGLPYTKCDIQVYHKDARQVDSLYKNQINLIITSPPYINVFNYHQNYRAVTESFDYNIFKVAHSEFGSNRKNRGNRLLTVIQYCIDMEESLFSLWNSLKEDGKLVMVVSRESNVRKTPFFNGEIVLELINEMNCFIIIDKSERAFKAYEKWIDDLNKLTSKGEKRIEEMTTLLNAYKDYLVVELITNRGSPFIKRQKGQLKLDNSVLEEFLTFLVHPDIIKNLPDAIETGSQTAFMSLSFRPTNIVSLNNKPEIVLKQKDFPMKKEVFMMRYKKQHESFPISSEVIKMFVKEIQHFINATWYDPDEALQRGSFT
;
A
#
# COMPACT_ATOMS: atom_id res chain seq x y z
N MET A 1 -9.29 -22.84 -16.12
CA MET A 1 -10.14 -21.63 -16.10
C MET A 1 -9.19 -20.46 -16.19
N ASN A 2 -9.37 -19.55 -17.15
CA ASN A 2 -8.40 -18.47 -17.37
C ASN A 2 -8.97 -17.16 -16.82
N LEU A 3 -8.31 -16.60 -15.80
CA LEU A 3 -8.65 -15.28 -15.30
C LEU A 3 -8.22 -14.22 -16.32
N VAL A 4 -9.03 -13.17 -16.47
CA VAL A 4 -8.79 -12.10 -17.43
C VAL A 4 -7.91 -11.05 -16.79
N GLN A 5 -6.67 -10.92 -17.28
CA GLN A 5 -5.65 -10.02 -16.75
C GLN A 5 -6.14 -8.57 -16.58
N GLU A 6 -6.97 -8.07 -17.49
CA GLU A 6 -7.48 -6.70 -17.40
C GLU A 6 -8.35 -6.45 -16.17
N LYS A 7 -9.12 -7.47 -15.76
CA LYS A 7 -9.96 -7.43 -14.57
C LYS A 7 -9.12 -7.61 -13.30
N LEU A 8 -8.09 -8.45 -13.33
CA LEU A 8 -7.11 -8.58 -12.24
C LEU A 8 -6.34 -7.27 -11.99
N ASN A 9 -6.03 -6.52 -13.06
CA ASN A 9 -5.36 -5.23 -12.95
C ASN A 9 -6.27 -4.12 -12.39
N VAL A 10 -7.60 -4.30 -12.45
CA VAL A 10 -8.61 -3.30 -12.05
C VAL A 10 -8.32 -1.93 -12.70
N ASN A 11 -8.24 -1.90 -14.02
CA ASN A 11 -7.87 -0.68 -14.78
C ASN A 11 -8.83 0.50 -14.49
N VAL A 12 -10.10 0.19 -14.22
CA VAL A 12 -11.16 1.15 -13.87
C VAL A 12 -11.65 0.86 -12.46
N LYS A 13 -11.30 1.73 -11.51
CA LYS A 13 -11.82 1.71 -10.14
C LYS A 13 -12.98 2.68 -10.02
N LYS A 14 -14.14 2.20 -9.61
CA LYS A 14 -15.39 2.97 -9.43
C LYS A 14 -15.81 3.02 -7.97
N ARG A 15 -15.50 1.97 -7.20
CA ARG A 15 -15.92 1.81 -5.80
C ARG A 15 -14.72 1.83 -4.85
N ALA A 16 -14.99 2.13 -3.59
CA ALA A 16 -14.02 2.08 -2.50
C ALA A 16 -14.68 1.48 -1.27
N ASN A 17 -13.88 0.84 -0.41
CA ASN A 17 -14.35 0.39 0.90
C ASN A 17 -14.73 1.61 1.75
N LEU A 18 -15.76 1.46 2.59
CA LEU A 18 -16.22 2.49 3.54
C LEU A 18 -15.09 2.96 4.47
N PHE A 19 -14.23 2.04 4.88
CA PHE A 19 -13.16 2.28 5.83
C PHE A 19 -11.86 2.64 5.12
N ASN A 20 -11.00 3.42 5.77
CA ASN A 20 -9.69 3.78 5.25
C ASN A 20 -8.59 2.95 5.91
N TRP A 21 -8.57 1.65 5.60
CA TRP A 21 -7.54 0.71 6.05
C TRP A 21 -6.48 0.53 4.96
N ARG A 22 -5.21 0.30 5.35
CA ARG A 22 -4.14 0.09 4.36
C ARG A 22 -4.11 -1.35 3.88
N GLY A 23 -3.83 -1.56 2.60
CA GLY A 23 -3.74 -2.91 2.02
C GLY A 23 -5.11 -3.54 1.70
N GLN A 24 -6.14 -2.71 1.46
CA GLN A 24 -7.46 -3.21 1.07
C GLN A 24 -7.50 -3.70 -0.37
N PHE A 25 -8.30 -4.74 -0.61
CA PHE A 25 -8.77 -5.04 -1.95
C PHE A 25 -9.56 -3.87 -2.56
N THR A 26 -9.50 -3.80 -3.88
CA THR A 26 -10.45 -2.99 -4.64
C THR A 26 -11.75 -3.80 -4.80
N PRO A 27 -12.93 -3.24 -4.53
CA PRO A 27 -14.21 -3.97 -4.61
C PRO A 27 -14.40 -4.75 -5.91
N GLU A 28 -14.04 -4.15 -7.05
CA GLU A 28 -14.16 -4.76 -8.37
C GLU A 28 -13.30 -6.02 -8.55
N PHE A 29 -12.16 -6.10 -7.86
CA PHE A 29 -11.34 -7.31 -7.88
C PHE A 29 -12.08 -8.46 -7.18
N VAL A 30 -12.61 -8.20 -5.98
CA VAL A 30 -13.34 -9.22 -5.21
C VAL A 30 -14.60 -9.64 -5.95
N GLU A 31 -15.38 -8.68 -6.45
CA GLU A 31 -16.55 -8.94 -7.29
C GLU A 31 -16.21 -9.89 -8.44
N TYR A 32 -15.14 -9.60 -9.18
CA TYR A 32 -14.69 -10.41 -10.30
C TYR A 32 -14.30 -11.82 -9.88
N ILE A 33 -13.56 -11.98 -8.79
CA ILE A 33 -13.15 -13.30 -8.29
C ILE A 33 -14.37 -14.12 -7.87
N ILE A 34 -15.32 -13.53 -7.12
CA ILE A 34 -16.56 -14.22 -6.71
C ILE A 34 -17.35 -14.72 -7.93
N GLU A 35 -17.50 -13.88 -8.96
CA GLU A 35 -18.20 -14.25 -10.20
C GLU A 35 -17.47 -15.34 -10.97
N SER A 36 -16.14 -15.24 -11.03
CA SER A 36 -15.29 -16.18 -11.75
C SER A 36 -15.46 -17.60 -11.18
N PHE A 37 -15.49 -17.74 -9.86
CA PHE A 37 -15.65 -19.04 -9.20
C PHE A 37 -17.11 -19.48 -9.02
N ASN A 38 -18.08 -18.80 -9.65
CA ASN A 38 -19.51 -19.13 -9.63
C ASN A 38 -20.09 -19.37 -8.22
N CYS A 39 -19.63 -18.60 -7.22
CA CYS A 39 -20.16 -18.75 -5.87
C CYS A 39 -21.65 -18.38 -5.82
N THR A 40 -22.42 -19.20 -5.11
CA THR A 40 -23.86 -19.05 -4.93
C THR A 40 -24.20 -18.81 -3.45
N LYS A 41 -25.48 -18.63 -3.12
CA LYS A 41 -25.96 -18.54 -1.74
C LYS A 41 -25.64 -19.78 -0.87
N ASP A 42 -25.34 -20.92 -1.50
CA ASP A 42 -24.97 -22.17 -0.83
C ASP A 42 -23.44 -22.30 -0.65
N SER A 43 -22.68 -21.33 -1.17
CA SER A 43 -21.24 -21.20 -0.99
C SER A 43 -20.91 -20.44 0.29
N ILE A 44 -19.76 -20.73 0.89
CA ILE A 44 -19.18 -19.90 1.96
C ILE A 44 -17.86 -19.32 1.48
N ILE A 45 -17.76 -17.98 1.49
CA ILE A 45 -16.53 -17.24 1.15
C ILE A 45 -15.79 -16.88 2.44
N LEU A 46 -14.49 -17.12 2.49
CA LEU A 46 -13.64 -16.78 3.63
C LEU A 46 -12.58 -15.75 3.25
N ASP A 47 -12.37 -14.77 4.14
CA ASP A 47 -11.13 -13.97 4.18
C ASP A 47 -10.47 -14.13 5.56
N PRO A 48 -9.38 -14.92 5.68
CA PRO A 48 -8.68 -15.16 6.94
C PRO A 48 -7.85 -13.97 7.43
N PHE A 49 -7.65 -12.95 6.59
CA PHE A 49 -6.98 -11.70 6.90
C PHE A 49 -7.88 -10.53 6.49
N ALA A 50 -9.10 -10.50 7.05
CA ALA A 50 -10.22 -9.71 6.56
C ALA A 50 -9.92 -8.20 6.49
N GLY A 51 -8.97 -7.70 7.27
CA GLY A 51 -8.65 -6.28 7.33
C GLY A 51 -9.92 -5.50 7.68
N SER A 52 -10.29 -4.54 6.83
CA SER A 52 -11.54 -3.79 7.00
C SER A 52 -12.73 -4.38 6.24
N GLY A 53 -12.68 -5.64 5.81
CA GLY A 53 -13.83 -6.41 5.35
C GLY A 53 -14.29 -6.19 3.89
N THR A 54 -13.38 -5.90 2.93
CA THR A 54 -13.80 -5.74 1.52
C THR A 54 -14.48 -7.01 0.97
N VAL A 55 -13.97 -8.20 1.32
CA VAL A 55 -14.60 -9.47 0.91
C VAL A 55 -16.01 -9.62 1.48
N LEU A 56 -16.21 -9.23 2.73
CA LEU A 56 -17.49 -9.31 3.42
C LEU A 56 -18.57 -8.41 2.79
N ILE A 57 -18.25 -7.15 2.50
CA ILE A 57 -19.23 -6.23 1.89
C ILE A 57 -19.59 -6.65 0.48
N GLU A 58 -18.63 -7.10 -0.34
CA GLU A 58 -18.93 -7.58 -1.70
C GLU A 58 -19.73 -8.88 -1.67
N SER A 59 -19.48 -9.76 -0.71
CA SER A 59 -20.28 -10.97 -0.50
C SER A 59 -21.71 -10.63 -0.05
N ALA A 60 -21.87 -9.64 0.85
CA ALA A 60 -23.17 -9.15 1.27
C ALA A 60 -23.98 -8.53 0.11
N ILE A 61 -23.33 -7.74 -0.76
CA ILE A 61 -23.95 -7.17 -1.98
C ILE A 61 -24.45 -8.30 -2.90
N LYS A 62 -23.67 -9.38 -3.05
CA LYS A 62 -24.05 -10.54 -3.88
C LYS A 62 -24.98 -11.54 -3.19
N GLY A 63 -25.31 -11.33 -1.91
CA GLY A 63 -26.16 -12.24 -1.15
C GLY A 63 -25.52 -13.61 -0.93
N ILE A 64 -24.21 -13.66 -0.68
CA ILE A 64 -23.45 -14.89 -0.45
C ILE A 64 -22.93 -14.91 0.99
N PRO A 65 -23.07 -16.03 1.73
CA PRO A 65 -22.50 -16.20 3.05
C PRO A 65 -20.99 -15.93 3.06
N SER A 66 -20.52 -15.17 4.06
CA SER A 66 -19.09 -14.90 4.19
C SER A 66 -18.60 -14.84 5.62
N VAL A 67 -17.34 -15.20 5.78
CA VAL A 67 -16.65 -15.29 7.06
C VAL A 67 -15.34 -14.52 6.97
N GLY A 68 -15.06 -13.69 7.97
CA GLY A 68 -13.79 -12.99 8.11
C GLY A 68 -13.07 -13.38 9.40
N PHE A 69 -11.76 -13.55 9.34
CA PHE A 69 -10.90 -13.58 10.53
C PHE A 69 -9.99 -12.36 10.50
N GLU A 70 -9.83 -11.71 11.64
CA GLU A 70 -8.92 -10.59 11.77
C GLU A 70 -8.43 -10.51 13.21
N ILE A 71 -7.12 -10.34 13.40
CA ILE A 71 -6.50 -10.29 14.72
C ILE A 71 -6.34 -8.86 15.23
N ASN A 72 -6.25 -7.88 14.32
CA ASN A 72 -6.15 -6.48 14.66
C ASN A 72 -7.52 -5.95 15.11
N PRO A 73 -7.68 -5.48 16.36
CA PRO A 73 -8.98 -5.07 16.88
C PRO A 73 -9.63 -3.93 16.09
N ALA A 74 -8.85 -2.96 15.59
CA ALA A 74 -9.41 -1.86 14.82
C ALA A 74 -9.97 -2.35 13.49
N ALA A 75 -9.19 -3.15 12.76
CA ALA A 75 -9.61 -3.76 11.50
C ALA A 75 -10.80 -4.70 11.69
N PHE A 76 -10.77 -5.53 12.74
CA PHE A 76 -11.88 -6.39 13.14
C PHE A 76 -13.17 -5.60 13.33
N GLN A 77 -13.13 -4.49 14.08
CA GLN A 77 -14.33 -3.66 14.30
C GLN A 77 -14.82 -2.97 13.01
N MET A 78 -13.93 -2.63 12.08
CA MET A 78 -14.30 -2.16 10.74
C MET A 78 -15.01 -3.26 9.94
N ALA A 79 -14.42 -4.46 9.85
CA ALA A 79 -15.01 -5.60 9.16
C ALA A 79 -16.36 -6.02 9.78
N ASN A 80 -16.45 -6.04 11.11
CA ASN A 80 -17.63 -6.45 11.87
C ASN A 80 -18.81 -5.48 11.69
N PHE A 81 -18.58 -4.24 11.25
CA PHE A 81 -19.65 -3.32 10.85
C PHE A 81 -20.51 -3.89 9.71
N TYR A 82 -19.93 -4.69 8.81
CA TYR A 82 -20.69 -5.27 7.70
C TYR A 82 -21.68 -6.36 8.12
N LYS A 83 -21.61 -6.89 9.35
CA LYS A 83 -22.64 -7.77 9.90
C LYS A 83 -24.01 -7.10 10.00
N TYR A 84 -24.05 -5.77 10.11
CA TYR A 84 -25.31 -5.04 10.10
C TYR A 84 -26.05 -5.13 8.76
N SER A 85 -25.43 -5.68 7.71
CA SER A 85 -26.11 -6.04 6.46
C SER A 85 -27.20 -7.11 6.67
N ASN A 86 -27.15 -7.87 7.76
CA ASN A 86 -28.19 -8.84 8.14
C ASN A 86 -29.41 -8.21 8.83
N LEU A 87 -29.34 -6.93 9.22
CA LEU A 87 -30.47 -6.20 9.78
C LEU A 87 -31.29 -5.56 8.67
N GLU A 88 -32.61 -5.67 8.75
CA GLU A 88 -33.55 -4.91 7.93
C GLU A 88 -33.49 -3.41 8.26
N LEU A 89 -33.98 -2.57 7.35
CA LEU A 89 -33.94 -1.11 7.54
C LEU A 89 -34.63 -0.66 8.85
N LYS A 90 -35.76 -1.29 9.20
CA LYS A 90 -36.48 -0.99 10.44
C LYS A 90 -35.64 -1.33 11.68
N GLU A 91 -35.01 -2.50 11.69
CA GLU A 91 -34.12 -2.93 12.78
C GLU A 91 -32.90 -2.02 12.89
N ARG A 92 -32.35 -1.53 11.76
CA ARG A 92 -31.27 -0.54 11.76
C ARG A 92 -31.70 0.80 12.35
N GLN A 93 -32.93 1.24 12.07
CA GLN A 93 -33.48 2.48 12.63
C GLN A 93 -33.66 2.37 14.15
N GLU A 94 -34.25 1.26 14.63
CA GLU A 94 -34.39 0.98 16.06
C GLU A 94 -33.02 0.90 16.76
N PHE A 95 -32.06 0.24 16.11
CA PHE A 95 -30.67 0.18 16.58
C PHE A 95 -30.06 1.58 16.71
N VAL A 96 -30.19 2.44 15.71
CA VAL A 96 -29.68 3.82 15.75
C VAL A 96 -30.33 4.65 16.85
N LEU A 97 -31.64 4.54 17.06
CA LEU A 97 -32.33 5.27 18.14
C LEU A 97 -31.75 4.90 19.51
N ASN A 98 -31.48 3.62 19.74
CA ASN A 98 -30.81 3.16 20.97
C ASN A 98 -29.40 3.73 21.10
N LEU A 99 -28.62 3.74 20.01
CA LEU A 99 -27.28 4.34 19.98
C LEU A 99 -27.31 5.85 20.26
N GLU A 100 -28.25 6.60 19.69
CA GLU A 100 -28.41 8.06 19.87
C GLU A 100 -28.75 8.39 21.33
N SER A 101 -29.61 7.59 21.97
CA SER A 101 -29.94 7.74 23.40
C SER A 101 -28.70 7.57 24.29
N LYS A 102 -27.93 6.49 24.07
CA LYS A 102 -26.67 6.23 24.80
C LYS A 102 -25.61 7.28 24.52
N LEU A 103 -25.50 7.75 23.28
CA LEU A 103 -24.56 8.80 22.92
C LEU A 103 -24.86 10.09 23.68
N SER A 104 -26.13 10.50 23.69
CA SER A 104 -26.58 11.74 24.32
C SER A 104 -26.31 11.76 25.82
N SER A 105 -26.49 10.62 26.51
CA SER A 105 -26.21 10.53 27.95
C SER A 105 -24.74 10.78 28.27
N VAL A 106 -23.82 10.32 27.42
CA VAL A 106 -22.38 10.50 27.62
C VAL A 106 -21.91 11.89 27.20
N LEU A 107 -22.42 12.45 26.10
CA LEU A 107 -21.95 13.74 25.56
C LEU A 107 -22.11 14.91 26.54
N SER A 108 -23.13 14.87 27.40
CA SER A 108 -23.41 15.93 28.38
C SER A 108 -22.22 16.27 29.29
N GLY A 109 -21.37 15.27 29.61
CA GLY A 109 -20.19 15.45 30.46
C GLY A 109 -18.97 16.05 29.77
N PHE A 110 -19.04 16.38 28.46
CA PHE A 110 -17.87 16.79 27.67
C PHE A 110 -18.06 18.13 26.94
N ASN A 111 -18.99 18.97 27.39
CA ASN A 111 -19.24 20.29 26.79
C ASN A 111 -17.98 21.16 26.78
N GLY A 112 -17.62 21.68 25.60
CA GLY A 112 -16.46 22.54 25.42
C GLY A 112 -15.09 21.83 25.43
N HIS A 113 -15.03 20.51 25.61
CA HIS A 113 -13.77 19.78 25.57
C HIS A 113 -13.20 19.73 24.14
N PRO A 114 -11.91 20.06 23.94
CA PRO A 114 -11.28 19.86 22.63
C PRO A 114 -11.12 18.37 22.34
N LEU A 115 -11.26 17.98 21.08
CA LEU A 115 -10.95 16.62 20.64
C LEU A 115 -9.44 16.32 20.78
N PHE A 116 -8.61 17.28 20.37
CA PHE A 116 -7.16 17.15 20.29
C PHE A 116 -6.49 18.38 20.91
N ILE A 117 -5.44 18.14 21.69
CA ILE A 117 -4.56 19.17 22.25
C ILE A 117 -3.14 18.90 21.75
N ASP A 118 -2.48 19.92 21.20
CA ASP A 118 -1.13 19.76 20.64
C ASP A 118 -0.10 19.55 21.75
N THR A 119 0.28 18.30 21.97
CA THR A 119 1.25 17.88 22.98
C THR A 119 2.13 16.75 22.43
N ASN A 120 3.31 16.57 23.01
CA ASN A 120 4.27 15.55 22.56
C ASN A 120 3.83 14.10 22.87
N ASP A 121 2.88 13.90 23.78
CA ASP A 121 2.37 12.58 24.15
C ASP A 121 0.99 12.32 23.52
N TYR A 122 0.87 11.24 22.75
CA TYR A 122 -0.37 10.91 22.03
C TYR A 122 -1.57 10.74 22.95
N ARG A 123 -1.39 10.10 24.12
CA ARG A 123 -2.51 9.86 25.04
C ARG A 123 -2.99 11.15 25.68
N SER A 124 -2.07 12.04 26.02
CA SER A 124 -2.38 13.40 26.48
C SER A 124 -3.08 14.21 25.39
N ALA A 125 -2.59 14.10 24.15
CA ALA A 125 -3.15 14.82 23.01
C ALA A 125 -4.61 14.44 22.70
N TYR A 126 -4.98 13.18 22.90
CA TYR A 126 -6.35 12.66 22.68
C TYR A 126 -7.11 12.33 23.97
N LYS A 127 -6.73 12.94 25.10
CA LYS A 127 -7.30 12.61 26.43
C LYS A 127 -8.83 12.63 26.45
N SER A 128 -9.45 13.69 25.94
CA SER A 128 -10.91 13.83 25.90
C SER A 128 -11.59 12.69 25.13
N LEU A 129 -11.05 12.31 23.97
CA LEU A 129 -11.57 11.22 23.14
C LEU A 129 -11.42 9.86 23.85
N ILE A 130 -10.28 9.62 24.50
CA ILE A 130 -9.99 8.40 25.25
C ILE A 130 -10.93 8.27 26.45
N ASP A 131 -11.12 9.34 27.21
CA ASP A 131 -12.01 9.34 28.37
C ASP A 131 -13.47 9.16 27.94
N PHE A 132 -13.90 9.79 26.85
CA PHE A 132 -15.22 9.56 26.26
C PHE A 132 -15.42 8.11 25.81
N ALA A 133 -14.43 7.50 25.15
CA ALA A 133 -14.46 6.10 24.74
C ALA A 133 -14.65 5.16 25.94
N LYS A 134 -13.97 5.43 27.08
CA LYS A 134 -14.14 4.65 28.32
C LYS A 134 -15.54 4.77 28.92
N HIS A 135 -16.17 5.95 28.85
CA HIS A 135 -17.54 6.13 29.31
C HIS A 135 -18.54 5.37 28.42
N LEU A 136 -18.40 5.48 27.10
CA LEU A 136 -19.21 4.70 26.16
C LEU A 136 -19.08 3.19 26.42
N LYS A 137 -17.85 2.68 26.55
CA LYS A 137 -17.59 1.26 26.79
C LYS A 137 -18.33 0.69 28.01
N ARG A 138 -18.59 1.50 29.05
CA ARG A 138 -19.33 1.06 30.25
C ARG A 138 -20.83 0.82 29.99
N ILE A 139 -21.40 1.43 28.95
CA ILE A 139 -22.84 1.38 28.66
C ILE A 139 -23.18 0.70 27.32
N CYS A 140 -22.18 0.46 26.47
CA CYS A 140 -22.35 -0.16 25.17
C CYS A 140 -22.50 -1.68 25.31
N ALA A 141 -23.47 -2.25 24.58
CA ALA A 141 -23.58 -3.68 24.40
C ALA A 141 -22.58 -4.19 23.35
N GLN A 142 -22.29 -5.50 23.35
CA GLN A 142 -21.30 -6.10 22.46
C GLN A 142 -21.61 -5.88 20.98
N ASN A 143 -22.88 -5.96 20.59
CA ASN A 143 -23.35 -5.74 19.22
C ASN A 143 -23.32 -4.26 18.79
N GLU A 144 -23.06 -3.32 19.71
CA GLU A 144 -22.97 -1.88 19.44
C GLU A 144 -21.51 -1.40 19.28
N LEU A 145 -20.55 -2.20 19.74
CA LEU A 145 -19.13 -1.82 19.78
C LEU A 145 -18.60 -1.45 18.41
N SER A 146 -18.94 -2.22 17.37
CA SER A 146 -18.45 -1.94 16.02
C SER A 146 -18.94 -0.59 15.51
N PHE A 147 -20.19 -0.21 15.80
CA PHE A 147 -20.67 1.12 15.43
C PHE A 147 -19.90 2.22 16.18
N PHE A 148 -19.85 2.17 17.51
CA PHE A 148 -19.22 3.24 18.30
C PHE A 148 -17.71 3.33 18.10
N MET A 149 -16.99 2.21 18.00
CA MET A 149 -15.55 2.23 17.77
C MET A 149 -15.20 2.85 16.42
N ASN A 150 -15.98 2.57 15.38
CA ASN A 150 -15.78 3.22 14.08
C ASN A 150 -16.07 4.73 14.12
N VAL A 151 -17.08 5.18 14.87
CA VAL A 151 -17.31 6.62 15.13
C VAL A 151 -16.09 7.27 15.80
N LEU A 152 -15.49 6.60 16.79
CA LEU A 152 -14.31 7.08 17.50
C LEU A 152 -13.06 7.11 16.58
N PHE A 153 -12.85 6.07 15.77
CA PHE A 153 -11.76 6.02 14.79
C PHE A 153 -11.86 7.14 13.76
N ALA A 154 -13.06 7.41 13.24
CA ALA A 154 -13.27 8.50 12.30
C ALA A 154 -13.08 9.87 12.95
N SER A 155 -13.35 10.01 14.25
CA SER A 155 -13.18 11.25 14.99
C SER A 155 -11.72 11.64 15.18
N GLU A 156 -10.77 10.71 15.30
CA GLU A 156 -9.34 11.01 15.53
C GLU A 156 -8.72 12.00 14.54
N LYS A 157 -9.25 12.10 13.30
CA LYS A 157 -8.74 12.99 12.25
C LYS A 157 -9.18 14.45 12.40
N ASP A 158 -10.24 14.72 13.16
CA ASP A 158 -10.91 16.03 13.22
C ASP A 158 -10.29 16.96 14.27
N LYS A 159 -8.95 17.05 14.29
CA LYS A 159 -8.14 17.72 15.34
C LYS A 159 -8.50 19.18 15.67
N LYS A 160 -9.28 19.85 14.83
CA LYS A 160 -9.68 21.25 15.01
C LYS A 160 -11.08 21.42 15.62
N LEU A 161 -11.83 20.34 15.73
CA LEU A 161 -13.19 20.35 16.27
C LEU A 161 -13.18 20.15 17.78
N THR A 162 -14.28 20.56 18.42
CA THR A 162 -14.59 20.07 19.76
C THR A 162 -14.86 18.57 19.73
N LEU A 163 -14.75 17.90 20.87
CA LEU A 163 -15.07 16.48 20.97
C LEU A 163 -16.50 16.21 20.49
N ILE A 164 -17.47 16.98 20.98
CA ILE A 164 -18.90 16.79 20.66
C ILE A 164 -19.14 16.94 19.16
N ASP A 165 -18.63 18.01 18.54
CA ASP A 165 -18.84 18.25 17.11
C ASP A 165 -18.24 17.12 16.25
N SER A 166 -17.03 16.65 16.61
CA SER A 166 -16.38 15.54 15.93
C SER A 166 -17.17 14.24 16.04
N ILE A 167 -17.68 13.94 17.24
CA ILE A 167 -18.43 12.72 17.51
C ILE A 167 -19.77 12.74 16.79
N LEU A 168 -20.53 13.84 16.86
CA LEU A 168 -21.82 13.98 16.17
C LEU A 168 -21.67 13.90 14.65
N LYS A 169 -20.63 14.54 14.09
CA LYS A 169 -20.29 14.44 12.67
C LYS A 169 -19.99 13.00 12.27
N SER A 170 -19.14 12.31 13.03
CA SER A 170 -18.77 10.92 12.75
C SER A 170 -19.94 9.95 12.94
N PHE A 171 -20.79 10.19 13.95
CA PHE A 171 -22.00 9.43 14.18
C PHE A 171 -22.98 9.56 13.01
N ALA A 172 -23.25 10.78 12.54
CA ALA A 172 -24.10 11.01 11.38
C ALA A 172 -23.56 10.31 10.12
N TYR A 173 -22.24 10.32 9.91
CA TYR A 173 -21.61 9.57 8.82
C TYR A 173 -21.88 8.06 8.91
N PHE A 174 -21.66 7.45 10.08
CA PHE A 174 -21.88 6.00 10.24
C PHE A 174 -23.34 5.59 10.29
N ARG A 175 -24.24 6.46 10.77
CA ARG A 175 -25.68 6.26 10.66
C ARG A 175 -26.10 6.16 9.19
N ASN A 176 -25.66 7.09 8.36
CA ASN A 176 -25.96 7.07 6.93
C ASN A 176 -25.32 5.86 6.24
N ALA A 177 -24.09 5.50 6.61
CA ALA A 177 -23.43 4.31 6.10
C ALA A 177 -24.18 3.03 6.47
N LEU A 178 -24.65 2.91 7.72
CA LEU A 178 -25.46 1.79 8.21
C LEU A 178 -26.77 1.66 7.42
N TYR A 179 -27.48 2.77 7.20
CA TYR A 179 -28.70 2.77 6.38
C TYR A 179 -28.42 2.42 4.91
N GLY A 180 -27.24 2.77 4.38
CA GLY A 180 -26.81 2.45 3.03
C GLY A 180 -26.23 1.05 2.82
N LEU A 181 -26.04 0.25 3.87
CA LEU A 181 -25.56 -1.12 3.71
C LEU A 181 -26.56 -1.97 2.89
N PRO A 182 -26.09 -2.93 2.08
CA PRO A 182 -26.99 -3.89 1.45
C PRO A 182 -27.75 -4.67 2.54
N TYR A 183 -28.95 -5.16 2.22
CA TYR A 183 -29.63 -6.14 3.07
C TYR A 183 -29.44 -7.53 2.48
N THR A 184 -29.06 -8.49 3.32
CA THR A 184 -28.95 -9.89 2.94
C THR A 184 -29.39 -10.80 4.08
N LYS A 185 -30.09 -11.89 3.73
CA LYS A 185 -30.44 -12.97 4.67
C LYS A 185 -29.30 -13.97 4.86
N CYS A 186 -28.28 -13.93 4.01
CA CYS A 186 -27.13 -14.80 4.10
C CYS A 186 -26.18 -14.30 5.19
N ASP A 187 -25.65 -15.23 5.98
CA ASP A 187 -24.89 -14.88 7.18
C ASP A 187 -23.55 -14.21 6.84
N ILE A 188 -23.30 -13.07 7.49
CA ILE A 188 -22.03 -12.36 7.42
C ILE A 188 -21.41 -12.43 8.81
N GLN A 189 -20.28 -13.14 8.92
CA GLN A 189 -19.61 -13.37 10.21
C GLN A 189 -18.19 -12.85 10.19
N VAL A 190 -17.75 -12.35 11.35
CA VAL A 190 -16.37 -11.92 11.57
C VAL A 190 -15.93 -12.39 12.94
N TYR A 191 -14.75 -12.99 13.02
CA TYR A 191 -14.13 -13.46 14.25
C TYR A 191 -12.86 -12.66 14.55
N HIS A 192 -12.76 -12.17 15.79
CA HIS A 192 -11.53 -11.58 16.31
C HIS A 192 -10.56 -12.70 16.70
N LYS A 193 -10.03 -13.40 15.70
CA LYS A 193 -9.21 -14.63 15.83
C LYS A 193 -8.09 -14.63 14.80
N ASP A 194 -7.10 -15.49 15.04
CA ASP A 194 -5.96 -15.70 14.16
C ASP A 194 -6.35 -16.59 12.96
N ALA A 195 -5.78 -16.31 11.78
CA ALA A 195 -5.97 -17.08 10.55
C ALA A 195 -5.60 -18.57 10.70
N ARG A 196 -4.68 -18.89 11.61
CA ARG A 196 -4.27 -20.26 11.93
C ARG A 196 -5.32 -21.08 12.67
N GLN A 197 -6.45 -20.47 13.01
CA GLN A 197 -7.53 -21.10 13.77
C GLN A 197 -8.83 -21.23 12.95
N VAL A 198 -8.77 -21.04 11.63
CA VAL A 198 -9.95 -21.10 10.76
C VAL A 198 -10.59 -22.47 10.80
N ASP A 199 -9.80 -23.53 10.60
CA ASP A 199 -10.26 -24.93 10.60
C ASP A 199 -10.89 -25.38 11.92
N SER A 200 -10.56 -24.71 13.05
CA SER A 200 -11.23 -24.97 14.33
C SER A 200 -12.73 -24.65 14.31
N LEU A 201 -13.18 -23.77 13.42
CA LEU A 201 -14.58 -23.37 13.28
C LEU A 201 -15.21 -23.83 11.95
N TYR A 202 -14.42 -23.85 10.87
CA TYR A 202 -14.90 -24.05 9.50
C TYR A 202 -14.25 -25.23 8.79
N LYS A 203 -13.98 -26.33 9.49
CA LYS A 203 -13.44 -27.57 8.88
C LYS A 203 -14.32 -28.05 7.72
N ASN A 204 -13.73 -28.25 6.55
CA ASN A 204 -14.38 -28.75 5.33
C ASN A 204 -15.68 -28.02 4.92
N GLN A 205 -15.76 -26.71 5.15
CA GLN A 205 -16.99 -25.93 4.92
C GLN A 205 -16.84 -24.84 3.85
N ILE A 206 -15.62 -24.35 3.63
CA ILE A 206 -15.36 -23.18 2.79
C ILE A 206 -15.29 -23.57 1.31
N ASN A 207 -15.98 -22.81 0.46
CA ASN A 207 -15.96 -23.01 -0.98
C ASN A 207 -14.86 -22.17 -1.66
N LEU A 208 -14.68 -20.93 -1.20
CA LEU A 208 -13.72 -20.00 -1.78
C LEU A 208 -13.05 -19.19 -0.68
N ILE A 209 -11.72 -19.13 -0.70
CA ILE A 209 -10.92 -18.22 0.11
C ILE A 209 -10.39 -17.12 -0.81
N ILE A 210 -10.66 -15.86 -0.47
CA ILE A 210 -10.09 -14.69 -1.15
C ILE A 210 -9.32 -13.88 -0.11
N THR A 211 -8.00 -13.78 -0.24
CA THR A 211 -7.20 -13.15 0.82
C THR A 211 -5.91 -12.51 0.36
N SER A 212 -5.41 -11.58 1.17
CA SER A 212 -4.15 -10.89 0.98
C SER A 212 -3.42 -10.91 2.31
N PRO A 213 -2.57 -11.92 2.57
CA PRO A 213 -1.94 -12.03 3.86
C PRO A 213 -0.97 -10.86 4.13
N PRO A 214 -0.63 -10.59 5.39
CA PRO A 214 0.47 -9.68 5.72
C PRO A 214 1.79 -10.13 5.06
N TYR A 215 2.66 -9.17 4.71
CA TYR A 215 3.98 -9.46 4.13
C TYR A 215 5.12 -9.12 5.11
N ILE A 216 6.30 -9.65 4.86
CA ILE A 216 7.47 -9.43 5.72
C ILE A 216 7.77 -7.93 5.81
N ASN A 217 8.00 -7.42 7.03
CA ASN A 217 8.35 -6.02 7.31
C ASN A 217 7.29 -4.99 6.87
N VAL A 218 6.03 -5.42 6.70
CA VAL A 218 4.91 -4.54 6.39
C VAL A 218 4.44 -3.82 7.66
N PHE A 219 3.83 -2.65 7.46
CA PHE A 219 3.36 -1.66 8.43
C PHE A 219 3.01 -2.18 9.85
N ASN A 220 3.30 -1.38 10.87
CA ASN A 220 2.85 -1.65 12.24
C ASN A 220 1.34 -1.40 12.39
N TYR A 221 0.49 -2.30 11.87
CA TYR A 221 -0.96 -2.17 11.88
C TYR A 221 -1.53 -2.03 13.30
N HIS A 222 -0.95 -2.72 14.29
CA HIS A 222 -1.30 -2.57 15.71
C HIS A 222 -1.16 -1.15 16.27
N GLN A 223 -0.47 -0.22 15.60
CA GLN A 223 -0.40 1.17 16.05
C GLN A 223 -1.58 2.02 15.61
N ASN A 224 -2.32 1.61 14.57
CA ASN A 224 -3.48 2.35 14.09
C ASN A 224 -4.57 2.32 15.16
N TYR A 225 -5.11 3.50 15.50
CA TYR A 225 -6.21 3.67 16.46
C TYR A 225 -5.94 3.07 17.85
N ARG A 226 -4.67 2.89 18.21
CA ARG A 226 -4.24 2.14 19.38
C ARG A 226 -4.90 2.63 20.68
N ALA A 227 -4.89 3.93 20.94
CA ALA A 227 -5.44 4.44 22.20
C ALA A 227 -6.96 4.24 22.31
N VAL A 228 -7.70 4.39 21.21
CA VAL A 228 -9.13 4.07 21.19
C VAL A 228 -9.34 2.58 21.43
N THR A 229 -8.61 1.70 20.75
CA THR A 229 -8.75 0.25 20.96
C THR A 229 -8.41 -0.17 22.40
N GLU A 230 -7.36 0.39 23.01
CA GLU A 230 -6.98 0.10 24.39
C GLU A 230 -8.06 0.58 25.40
N SER A 231 -8.86 1.60 25.07
CA SER A 231 -10.01 2.02 25.89
C SER A 231 -11.15 0.99 25.95
N PHE A 232 -11.16 0.01 25.04
CA PHE A 232 -12.10 -1.11 25.03
C PHE A 232 -11.45 -2.43 25.50
N ASP A 233 -10.41 -2.33 26.33
CA ASP A 233 -9.65 -3.44 26.95
C ASP A 233 -8.93 -4.37 25.96
N TYR A 234 -8.80 -3.99 24.69
CA TYR A 234 -8.00 -4.77 23.75
C TYR A 234 -6.52 -4.74 24.14
N ASN A 235 -5.94 -5.92 24.33
CA ASN A 235 -4.52 -6.06 24.58
C ASN A 235 -3.72 -6.06 23.27
N ILE A 236 -3.38 -4.85 22.81
CA ILE A 236 -2.61 -4.63 21.58
C ILE A 236 -1.21 -5.24 21.63
N PHE A 237 -0.63 -5.42 22.82
CA PHE A 237 0.66 -6.10 22.96
C PHE A 237 0.56 -7.57 22.55
N LYS A 238 -0.48 -8.29 22.98
CA LYS A 238 -0.72 -9.68 22.56
C LYS A 238 -0.92 -9.77 21.05
N VAL A 239 -1.75 -8.89 20.48
CA VAL A 239 -1.99 -8.82 19.02
C VAL A 239 -0.69 -8.65 18.25
N ALA A 240 0.19 -7.74 18.68
CA ALA A 240 1.45 -7.45 17.99
C ALA A 240 2.46 -8.64 17.98
N HIS A 241 2.31 -9.63 18.88
CA HIS A 241 3.13 -10.85 18.89
C HIS A 241 2.60 -11.94 17.94
N SER A 242 1.30 -11.89 17.67
CA SER A 242 0.63 -12.82 16.76
C SER A 242 0.56 -12.29 15.32
N GLU A 243 0.79 -10.98 15.11
CA GLU A 243 0.95 -10.40 13.76
C GLU A 243 2.13 -11.04 13.01
N PHE A 244 1.85 -11.53 11.80
CA PHE A 244 2.85 -12.17 10.95
C PHE A 244 3.88 -11.14 10.48
N GLY A 245 5.14 -11.55 10.39
CA GLY A 245 6.21 -10.66 9.93
C GLY A 245 6.44 -9.43 10.84
N SER A 246 5.87 -9.43 12.06
CA SER A 246 5.94 -8.31 13.00
C SER A 246 7.37 -7.91 13.31
N ASN A 247 7.68 -6.65 13.02
CA ASN A 247 8.95 -6.02 13.35
C ASN A 247 9.28 -6.05 14.83
N ARG A 248 8.27 -6.15 15.72
CA ARG A 248 8.44 -6.12 17.17
C ARG A 248 8.94 -7.45 17.73
N LYS A 249 8.46 -8.58 17.19
CA LYS A 249 8.73 -9.93 17.72
C LYS A 249 10.23 -10.23 17.74
N ASN A 250 10.94 -9.86 16.66
CA ASN A 250 12.37 -10.15 16.49
C ASN A 250 13.21 -8.91 16.13
N ARG A 251 13.03 -7.77 16.82
CA ARG A 251 13.75 -6.50 16.51
C ARG A 251 15.28 -6.66 16.40
N GLY A 252 15.86 -7.52 17.23
CA GLY A 252 17.29 -7.79 17.27
C GLY A 252 17.79 -8.76 16.20
N ASN A 253 16.94 -9.64 15.66
CA ASN A 253 17.33 -10.68 14.71
C ASN A 253 16.34 -10.73 13.53
N ARG A 254 16.73 -10.07 12.43
CA ARG A 254 15.88 -9.96 11.23
C ARG A 254 15.77 -11.25 10.43
N LEU A 255 16.74 -12.15 10.51
CA LEU A 255 16.63 -13.50 9.94
C LEU A 255 15.51 -14.28 10.63
N LEU A 256 15.43 -14.18 11.96
CA LEU A 256 14.36 -14.81 12.73
C LEU A 256 12.96 -14.25 12.39
N THR A 257 12.85 -12.98 11.96
CA THR A 257 11.58 -12.43 11.42
C THR A 257 11.13 -13.18 10.16
N VAL A 258 12.06 -13.51 9.26
CA VAL A 258 11.76 -14.22 8.01
C VAL A 258 11.39 -15.67 8.31
N ILE A 259 12.19 -16.37 9.12
CA ILE A 259 11.90 -17.77 9.50
C ILE A 259 10.53 -17.86 10.18
N GLN A 260 10.25 -16.98 11.15
CA GLN A 260 8.95 -16.97 11.82
C GLN A 260 7.80 -16.66 10.86
N TYR A 261 8.01 -15.80 9.87
CA TYR A 261 7.02 -15.54 8.84
C TYR A 261 6.69 -16.80 8.04
N CYS A 262 7.70 -17.58 7.64
CA CYS A 262 7.48 -18.84 6.93
C CYS A 262 6.67 -19.82 7.78
N ILE A 263 7.01 -19.98 9.07
CA ILE A 263 6.27 -20.85 10.01
C ILE A 263 4.83 -20.38 10.19
N ASP A 264 4.62 -19.08 10.48
CA ASP A 264 3.28 -18.52 10.68
C ASP A 264 2.42 -18.68 9.41
N MET A 265 3.02 -18.52 8.23
CA MET A 265 2.36 -18.70 6.93
C MET A 265 2.02 -20.16 6.65
N GLU A 266 2.93 -21.09 6.91
CA GLU A 266 2.72 -22.54 6.76
C GLU A 266 1.57 -23.03 7.66
N GLU A 267 1.58 -22.64 8.94
CA GLU A 267 0.48 -22.92 9.89
C GLU A 267 -0.85 -22.37 9.38
N SER A 268 -0.83 -21.15 8.81
CA SER A 268 -2.02 -20.54 8.24
C SER A 268 -2.50 -21.33 7.03
N LEU A 269 -1.63 -21.62 6.06
CA LEU A 269 -1.95 -22.38 4.86
C LEU A 269 -2.54 -23.76 5.20
N PHE A 270 -2.02 -24.42 6.23
CA PHE A 270 -2.55 -25.69 6.71
C PHE A 270 -3.97 -25.56 7.26
N SER A 271 -4.23 -24.54 8.09
CA SER A 271 -5.59 -24.25 8.60
C SER A 271 -6.55 -23.89 7.45
N LEU A 272 -6.09 -23.13 6.46
CA LEU A 272 -6.90 -22.80 5.27
C LEU A 272 -7.23 -24.04 4.45
N TRP A 273 -6.25 -24.93 4.22
CA TRP A 273 -6.46 -26.20 3.53
C TRP A 273 -7.52 -27.06 4.22
N ASN A 274 -7.40 -27.25 5.55
CA ASN A 274 -8.37 -28.02 6.34
C ASN A 274 -9.77 -27.39 6.38
N SER A 275 -9.89 -26.10 6.07
CA SER A 275 -11.19 -25.41 6.04
C SER A 275 -11.93 -25.56 4.71
N LEU A 276 -11.22 -25.85 3.63
CA LEU A 276 -11.78 -25.95 2.28
C LEU A 276 -12.54 -27.28 2.10
N LYS A 277 -13.61 -27.23 1.32
CA LYS A 277 -14.22 -28.42 0.72
C LYS A 277 -13.27 -29.04 -0.32
N GLU A 278 -13.52 -30.29 -0.72
CA GLU A 278 -12.67 -31.05 -1.66
C GLU A 278 -12.41 -30.29 -2.99
N ASP A 279 -13.39 -29.55 -3.49
CA ASP A 279 -13.30 -28.76 -4.71
C ASP A 279 -13.02 -27.26 -4.47
N GLY A 280 -12.85 -26.89 -3.20
CA GLY A 280 -12.66 -25.51 -2.75
C GLY A 280 -11.43 -24.84 -3.35
N LYS A 281 -11.47 -23.51 -3.45
CA LYS A 281 -10.43 -22.71 -4.11
C LYS A 281 -9.83 -21.68 -3.15
N LEU A 282 -8.53 -21.47 -3.29
CA LEU A 282 -7.77 -20.43 -2.58
C LEU A 282 -7.22 -19.42 -3.59
N VAL A 283 -7.57 -18.15 -3.40
CA VAL A 283 -7.05 -17.01 -4.17
C VAL A 283 -6.28 -16.12 -3.22
N MET A 284 -4.96 -16.06 -3.39
CA MET A 284 -4.06 -15.24 -2.58
C MET A 284 -3.45 -14.11 -3.41
N VAL A 285 -3.52 -12.88 -2.89
CA VAL A 285 -2.85 -11.72 -3.47
C VAL A 285 -1.64 -11.36 -2.62
N VAL A 286 -0.46 -11.50 -3.19
CA VAL A 286 0.81 -11.32 -2.49
C VAL A 286 1.64 -10.21 -3.12
N SER A 287 2.33 -9.39 -2.32
CA SER A 287 3.27 -8.38 -2.84
C SER A 287 4.45 -9.07 -3.52
N ARG A 288 4.91 -8.52 -4.65
CA ARG A 288 6.08 -9.02 -5.39
C ARG A 288 7.31 -9.13 -4.49
N GLU A 289 7.60 -8.08 -3.73
CA GLU A 289 8.82 -7.99 -2.93
C GLU A 289 8.57 -7.24 -1.61
N SER A 290 9.30 -7.64 -0.58
CA SER A 290 9.50 -6.92 0.68
C SER A 290 11.00 -6.76 0.93
N ASN A 291 11.40 -5.68 1.60
CA ASN A 291 12.80 -5.43 1.90
C ASN A 291 13.09 -5.58 3.39
N VAL A 292 14.08 -6.40 3.76
CA VAL A 292 14.58 -6.53 5.13
C VAL A 292 16.06 -6.17 5.15
N ARG A 293 16.42 -5.05 5.81
CA ARG A 293 17.81 -4.54 5.82
C ARG A 293 18.44 -4.39 4.43
N LYS A 294 17.65 -3.94 3.44
CA LYS A 294 18.05 -3.80 2.02
C LYS A 294 18.27 -5.13 1.28
N THR A 295 17.93 -6.25 1.91
CA THR A 295 17.85 -7.55 1.24
C THR A 295 16.42 -7.76 0.75
N PRO A 296 16.21 -8.01 -0.56
CA PRO A 296 14.90 -8.30 -1.12
C PRO A 296 14.43 -9.70 -0.70
N PHE A 297 13.14 -9.82 -0.40
CA PHE A 297 12.43 -11.07 -0.15
C PHE A 297 11.20 -11.11 -1.05
N PHE A 298 11.11 -12.12 -1.90
CA PHE A 298 10.02 -12.27 -2.87
C PHE A 298 8.86 -13.02 -2.20
N ASN A 299 7.91 -12.28 -1.62
CA ASN A 299 6.86 -12.90 -0.80
C ASN A 299 6.02 -13.91 -1.59
N GLY A 300 5.75 -13.64 -2.88
CA GLY A 300 5.02 -14.56 -3.75
C GLY A 300 5.75 -15.89 -3.93
N GLU A 301 7.07 -15.87 -4.15
CA GLU A 301 7.87 -17.09 -4.30
C GLU A 301 7.95 -17.88 -2.99
N ILE A 302 8.12 -17.19 -1.84
CA ILE A 302 8.12 -17.85 -0.52
C ILE A 302 6.81 -18.62 -0.30
N VAL A 303 5.67 -17.99 -0.59
CA VAL A 303 4.36 -18.66 -0.42
C VAL A 303 4.20 -19.83 -1.40
N LEU A 304 4.68 -19.69 -2.64
CA LEU A 304 4.63 -20.77 -3.63
C LEU A 304 5.51 -21.96 -3.23
N GLU A 305 6.72 -21.71 -2.73
CA GLU A 305 7.62 -22.75 -2.21
C GLU A 305 6.96 -23.51 -1.05
N LEU A 306 6.39 -22.79 -0.07
CA LEU A 306 5.65 -23.43 1.03
C LEU A 306 4.51 -24.30 0.52
N ILE A 307 3.69 -23.80 -0.40
CA ILE A 307 2.58 -24.56 -0.99
C ILE A 307 3.07 -25.84 -1.67
N ASN A 308 4.15 -25.75 -2.45
CA ASN A 308 4.72 -26.89 -3.16
C ASN A 308 5.27 -27.94 -2.19
N GLU A 309 5.99 -27.53 -1.14
CA GLU A 309 6.55 -28.44 -0.14
C GLU A 309 5.45 -29.12 0.70
N MET A 310 4.42 -28.37 1.07
CA MET A 310 3.28 -28.90 1.84
C MET A 310 2.44 -29.91 1.05
N ASN A 311 2.51 -29.90 -0.29
CA ASN A 311 1.71 -30.74 -1.20
C ASN A 311 0.18 -30.69 -0.91
N CYS A 312 -0.30 -29.58 -0.34
CA CYS A 312 -1.70 -29.42 0.06
C CYS A 312 -2.58 -28.73 -0.99
N PHE A 313 -1.98 -27.96 -1.91
CA PHE A 313 -2.70 -27.28 -2.99
C PHE A 313 -2.11 -27.62 -4.37
N ILE A 314 -2.98 -27.56 -5.38
CA ILE A 314 -2.56 -27.60 -6.79
C ILE A 314 -2.67 -26.17 -7.35
N ILE A 315 -1.57 -25.67 -7.91
CA ILE A 315 -1.54 -24.34 -8.53
C ILE A 315 -2.30 -24.39 -9.86
N ILE A 316 -3.41 -23.65 -9.94
CA ILE A 316 -4.26 -23.60 -11.14
C ILE A 316 -4.01 -22.39 -12.04
N ASP A 317 -3.49 -21.29 -11.47
CA ASP A 317 -3.21 -20.04 -12.17
C ASP A 317 -2.16 -19.23 -11.37
N LYS A 318 -1.28 -18.52 -12.07
CA LYS A 318 -0.37 -17.51 -11.51
C LYS A 318 -0.43 -16.28 -12.40
N SER A 319 -0.89 -15.17 -11.84
CA SER A 319 -1.03 -13.90 -12.54
C SER A 319 -0.29 -12.80 -11.77
N GLU A 320 0.54 -12.03 -12.46
CA GLU A 320 1.17 -10.83 -11.88
C GLU A 320 0.40 -9.59 -12.33
N ARG A 321 0.26 -8.61 -11.43
CA ARG A 321 -0.39 -7.34 -11.81
C ARG A 321 0.55 -6.58 -12.74
N ALA A 322 0.30 -6.70 -14.04
CA ALA A 322 0.92 -5.86 -15.04
C ALA A 322 0.61 -4.39 -14.75
N PHE A 323 1.61 -3.59 -14.38
CA PHE A 323 1.50 -2.14 -14.45
C PHE A 323 1.51 -1.78 -15.94
N LYS A 324 0.36 -1.96 -16.62
CA LYS A 324 0.21 -1.84 -18.08
C LYS A 324 0.90 -0.61 -18.67
N ALA A 325 0.91 0.52 -17.96
CA ALA A 325 1.58 1.72 -18.43
C ALA A 325 3.12 1.63 -18.41
N TYR A 326 3.70 0.95 -17.42
CA TYR A 326 5.14 0.66 -17.38
C TYR A 326 5.50 -0.34 -18.46
N GLU A 327 4.80 -1.48 -18.53
CA GLU A 327 5.08 -2.50 -19.57
C GLU A 327 4.88 -1.95 -20.97
N LYS A 328 3.82 -1.15 -21.19
CA LYS A 328 3.61 -0.44 -22.45
C LYS A 328 4.73 0.55 -22.75
N TRP A 329 5.21 1.30 -21.76
CA TRP A 329 6.32 2.23 -21.95
C TRP A 329 7.59 1.50 -22.37
N ILE A 330 7.92 0.39 -21.71
CA ILE A 330 9.07 -0.46 -22.05
C ILE A 330 8.90 -1.11 -23.44
N ASP A 331 7.72 -1.64 -23.75
CA ASP A 331 7.40 -2.23 -25.06
C ASP A 331 7.47 -1.20 -26.19
N ASP A 332 6.93 0.01 -25.98
CA ASP A 332 7.01 1.12 -26.93
C ASP A 332 8.46 1.55 -27.15
N LEU A 333 9.30 1.61 -26.10
CA LEU A 333 10.73 1.93 -26.20
C LEU A 333 11.49 0.86 -27.01
N ASN A 334 11.22 -0.42 -26.76
CA ASN A 334 11.88 -1.54 -27.45
C ASN A 334 11.45 -1.65 -28.92
N LYS A 335 10.23 -1.23 -29.27
CA LYS A 335 9.69 -1.25 -30.65
C LYS A 335 10.19 -0.11 -31.53
N LEU A 336 10.87 0.89 -30.96
CA LEU A 336 11.45 1.97 -31.77
C LEU A 336 12.48 1.40 -32.76
N THR A 337 12.37 1.79 -34.02
CA THR A 337 13.30 1.41 -35.11
C THR A 337 14.14 2.59 -35.59
N SER A 338 13.84 3.81 -35.12
CA SER A 338 14.61 5.02 -35.39
C SER A 338 16.01 4.94 -34.76
N LYS A 339 16.93 5.78 -35.26
CA LYS A 339 18.33 5.86 -34.78
C LYS A 339 18.75 7.31 -34.51
N GLY A 340 19.82 7.48 -33.74
CA GLY A 340 20.42 8.78 -33.44
C GLY A 340 19.46 9.75 -32.76
N GLU A 341 19.53 11.03 -33.14
CA GLU A 341 18.73 12.10 -32.52
C GLU A 341 17.22 11.86 -32.60
N LYS A 342 16.74 11.28 -33.72
CA LYS A 342 15.31 10.96 -33.89
C LYS A 342 14.84 9.91 -32.86
N ARG A 343 15.67 8.91 -32.57
CA ARG A 343 15.37 7.91 -31.53
C ARG A 343 15.30 8.55 -30.16
N ILE A 344 16.25 9.45 -29.85
CA ILE A 344 16.30 10.17 -28.58
C ILE A 344 15.03 11.01 -28.38
N GLU A 345 14.54 11.69 -29.43
CA GLU A 345 13.30 12.46 -29.39
C GLU A 345 12.09 11.58 -29.10
N GLU A 346 11.92 10.47 -29.83
CA GLU A 346 10.81 9.53 -29.64
C GLU A 346 10.84 8.89 -28.24
N MET A 347 12.03 8.48 -27.76
CA MET A 347 12.23 7.98 -26.40
C MET A 347 11.88 9.01 -25.33
N THR A 348 12.25 10.27 -25.55
CA THR A 348 11.93 11.37 -24.63
C THR A 348 10.43 11.65 -24.58
N THR A 349 9.73 11.54 -25.71
CA THR A 349 8.26 11.61 -25.75
C THR A 349 7.61 10.50 -24.94
N LEU A 350 8.07 9.25 -25.11
CA LEU A 350 7.58 8.09 -24.36
C LEU A 350 7.83 8.23 -22.85
N LEU A 351 9.02 8.72 -22.45
CA LEU A 351 9.34 9.03 -21.07
C LEU A 351 8.38 10.07 -20.47
N ASN A 352 8.17 11.20 -21.17
CA ASN A 352 7.27 12.25 -20.69
C ASN A 352 5.83 11.71 -20.54
N ALA A 353 5.34 10.93 -21.52
CA ALA A 353 4.01 10.31 -21.45
C ALA A 353 3.87 9.36 -20.25
N TYR A 354 4.88 8.52 -19.98
CA TYR A 354 4.88 7.64 -18.82
C TYR A 354 4.97 8.40 -17.49
N LYS A 355 5.80 9.45 -17.42
CA LYS A 355 5.91 10.32 -16.23
C LYS A 355 4.60 11.06 -15.97
N ASP A 356 3.91 11.53 -17.00
CA ASP A 356 2.62 12.21 -16.85
C ASP A 356 1.54 11.26 -16.33
N TYR A 357 1.49 10.03 -16.84
CA TYR A 357 0.62 8.99 -16.29
C TYR A 357 0.91 8.72 -14.81
N LEU A 358 2.18 8.50 -14.45
CA LEU A 358 2.59 8.17 -13.09
C LEU A 358 2.34 9.33 -12.11
N VAL A 359 2.68 10.55 -12.50
CA VAL A 359 2.61 11.73 -11.62
C VAL A 359 1.20 12.31 -11.60
N VAL A 360 0.57 12.51 -12.75
CA VAL A 360 -0.72 13.20 -12.84
C VAL A 360 -1.86 12.21 -12.61
N GLU A 361 -1.84 11.06 -13.27
CA GLU A 361 -2.97 10.13 -13.17
C GLU A 361 -2.91 9.29 -11.88
N LEU A 362 -1.79 8.63 -11.61
CA LEU A 362 -1.69 7.74 -10.46
C LEU A 362 -1.50 8.48 -9.14
N ILE A 363 -0.55 9.41 -9.04
CA ILE A 363 -0.24 10.10 -7.77
C ILE A 363 -1.23 11.25 -7.51
N THR A 364 -1.43 12.12 -8.49
CA THR A 364 -2.20 13.37 -8.32
C THR A 364 -3.70 13.12 -8.31
N ASN A 365 -4.22 12.28 -9.21
CA ASN A 365 -5.66 12.00 -9.25
C ASN A 365 -6.06 10.86 -8.32
N ARG A 366 -5.35 9.72 -8.38
CA ARG A 366 -5.74 8.49 -7.64
C ARG A 366 -5.00 8.28 -6.31
N GLY A 367 -3.93 9.04 -6.04
CA GLY A 367 -3.07 8.82 -4.87
C GLY A 367 -3.72 9.26 -3.55
N SER A 368 -3.42 8.52 -2.48
CA SER A 368 -3.87 8.90 -1.14
C SER A 368 -3.21 10.21 -0.68
N PRO A 369 -3.79 10.96 0.28
CA PRO A 369 -3.16 12.16 0.83
C PRO A 369 -1.75 11.92 1.37
N PHE A 370 -1.44 10.67 1.78
CA PHE A 370 -0.10 10.27 2.22
C PHE A 370 0.89 10.17 1.04
N ILE A 371 0.53 9.47 -0.04
CA ILE A 371 1.39 9.33 -1.23
C ILE A 371 1.64 10.69 -1.89
N LYS A 372 0.62 11.55 -1.96
CA LYS A 372 0.75 12.93 -2.45
C LYS A 372 1.76 13.76 -1.64
N ARG A 373 1.91 13.49 -0.33
CA ARG A 373 2.86 14.18 0.56
C ARG A 373 4.28 13.59 0.51
N GLN A 374 4.42 12.31 0.20
CA GLN A 374 5.70 11.61 0.23
C GLN A 374 6.41 11.53 -1.14
N LYS A 375 5.83 12.07 -2.22
CA LYS A 375 6.40 12.04 -3.58
C LYS A 375 7.90 12.36 -3.63
N GLY A 376 8.34 13.48 -3.02
CA GLY A 376 9.75 13.89 -3.01
C GLY A 376 10.67 12.97 -2.19
N GLN A 377 10.13 12.25 -1.20
CA GLN A 377 10.89 11.28 -0.39
C GLN A 377 10.99 9.91 -1.07
N LEU A 378 10.00 9.53 -1.88
CA LEU A 378 9.95 8.23 -2.55
C LEU A 378 10.91 8.12 -3.74
N LYS A 379 11.53 9.23 -4.18
CA LYS A 379 12.47 9.29 -5.31
C LYS A 379 11.99 8.64 -6.62
N LEU A 380 10.69 8.39 -6.77
CA LEU A 380 10.12 7.72 -7.95
C LEU A 380 10.46 8.44 -9.27
N ASP A 381 10.50 9.77 -9.26
CA ASP A 381 10.90 10.57 -10.42
C ASP A 381 12.37 10.33 -10.83
N ASN A 382 13.24 10.05 -9.85
CA ASN A 382 14.65 9.76 -10.09
C ASN A 382 14.83 8.33 -10.56
N SER A 383 14.13 7.35 -9.98
CA SER A 383 14.23 5.94 -10.39
C SER A 383 13.75 5.72 -11.83
N VAL A 384 12.66 6.37 -12.25
CA VAL A 384 12.19 6.32 -13.65
C VAL A 384 13.20 6.96 -14.60
N LEU A 385 13.86 8.05 -14.18
CA LEU A 385 14.93 8.66 -14.97
C LEU A 385 16.17 7.77 -15.02
N GLU A 386 16.64 7.24 -13.89
CA GLU A 386 17.78 6.34 -13.78
C GLU A 386 17.60 5.11 -14.68
N GLU A 387 16.39 4.53 -14.69
CA GLU A 387 16.03 3.43 -15.58
C GLU A 387 15.94 3.89 -17.05
N PHE A 388 15.33 5.04 -17.35
CA PHE A 388 15.32 5.58 -18.71
C PHE A 388 16.72 5.80 -19.28
N LEU A 389 17.67 6.25 -18.45
CA LEU A 389 19.04 6.50 -18.87
C LEU A 389 19.75 5.22 -19.31
N THR A 390 19.39 4.04 -18.79
CA THR A 390 19.98 2.78 -19.26
C THR A 390 19.58 2.48 -20.70
N PHE A 391 18.34 2.81 -21.11
CA PHE A 391 17.88 2.64 -22.48
C PHE A 391 18.60 3.56 -23.49
N LEU A 392 19.21 4.66 -23.04
CA LEU A 392 20.01 5.53 -23.91
C LEU A 392 21.37 4.91 -24.28
N VAL A 393 21.84 3.94 -23.50
CA VAL A 393 23.07 3.19 -23.76
C VAL A 393 22.76 2.06 -24.74
N HIS A 394 22.53 2.42 -26.01
CA HIS A 394 22.14 1.50 -27.07
C HIS A 394 22.92 1.78 -28.36
N PRO A 395 23.31 0.76 -29.16
CA PRO A 395 24.09 0.93 -30.40
C PRO A 395 23.45 1.86 -31.45
N ASP A 396 22.12 1.94 -31.44
CA ASP A 396 21.38 2.86 -32.33
C ASP A 396 21.41 4.32 -31.86
N ILE A 397 21.99 4.62 -30.70
CA ILE A 397 22.09 5.96 -30.10
C ILE A 397 23.55 6.36 -29.93
N ILE A 398 24.36 5.45 -29.39
CA ILE A 398 25.77 5.67 -29.06
C ILE A 398 26.62 4.77 -29.94
N LYS A 399 27.59 5.38 -30.64
CA LYS A 399 28.55 4.69 -31.48
C LYS A 399 29.70 4.12 -30.65
N ASN A 400 30.30 3.04 -31.14
CA ASN A 400 31.46 2.38 -30.54
C ASN A 400 31.21 1.81 -29.14
N LEU A 401 29.98 1.37 -28.87
CA LEU A 401 29.68 0.61 -27.67
C LEU A 401 30.31 -0.79 -27.75
N PRO A 402 31.03 -1.26 -26.71
CA PRO A 402 31.52 -2.65 -26.66
C PRO A 402 30.38 -3.66 -26.56
N ASP A 403 30.62 -4.89 -27.03
CA ASP A 403 29.61 -5.96 -27.13
C ASP A 403 29.09 -6.47 -25.76
N ALA A 404 29.76 -6.14 -24.65
CA ALA A 404 29.38 -6.54 -23.30
C ALA A 404 29.38 -5.33 -22.35
N ILE A 405 28.20 -4.73 -22.13
CA ILE A 405 28.01 -3.63 -21.19
C ILE A 405 26.98 -4.04 -20.14
N GLU A 406 27.37 -4.00 -18.88
CA GLU A 406 26.41 -4.04 -17.77
C GLU A 406 25.83 -2.64 -17.56
N THR A 407 24.52 -2.49 -17.74
CA THR A 407 23.80 -1.23 -17.50
C THR A 407 22.90 -1.36 -16.28
N GLY A 408 23.05 -0.48 -15.29
CA GLY A 408 22.21 -0.46 -14.08
C GLY A 408 22.72 0.50 -13.00
N SER A 409 21.95 0.67 -11.93
CA SER A 409 22.37 1.47 -10.76
C SER A 409 23.48 0.75 -9.99
N GLN A 410 24.75 1.03 -10.30
CA GLN A 410 25.89 0.62 -9.49
C GLN A 410 26.37 1.76 -8.58
N THR A 411 26.73 1.44 -7.34
CA THR A 411 27.41 2.40 -6.45
C THR A 411 28.85 2.60 -6.91
N ALA A 412 29.10 3.64 -7.70
CA ALA A 412 30.46 4.12 -7.92
C ALA A 412 30.98 4.77 -6.61
N PHE A 413 32.00 4.16 -6.00
CA PHE A 413 32.74 4.78 -4.90
C PHE A 413 33.57 5.94 -5.45
N MET A 414 33.22 7.17 -5.11
CA MET A 414 34.20 8.25 -4.89
C MET A 414 33.50 9.50 -4.32
N SER A 415 33.96 9.98 -3.17
CA SER A 415 33.78 11.39 -2.80
C SER A 415 35.09 11.95 -2.25
N LEU A 416 35.56 13.04 -2.86
CA LEU A 416 36.46 14.01 -2.26
C LEU A 416 36.30 15.32 -3.03
N SER A 417 36.19 16.45 -2.33
CA SER A 417 36.26 17.75 -2.99
C SER A 417 36.92 18.77 -2.07
N PHE A 418 38.03 19.34 -2.53
CA PHE A 418 38.68 20.50 -1.95
C PHE A 418 38.15 21.76 -2.61
N ARG A 419 37.94 22.83 -1.83
CA ARG A 419 37.61 24.16 -2.37
C ARG A 419 38.48 25.23 -1.71
N PRO A 420 39.65 25.55 -2.28
CA PRO A 420 40.33 26.78 -1.92
C PRO A 420 39.65 27.94 -2.64
N THR A 421 39.44 29.05 -1.93
CA THR A 421 38.82 30.26 -2.48
C THR A 421 39.78 31.09 -3.35
N ASN A 422 41.08 30.76 -3.37
CA ASN A 422 42.12 31.29 -4.28
C ASN A 422 43.45 30.49 -4.16
N ILE A 423 44.38 30.66 -5.10
CA ILE A 423 45.55 29.78 -5.27
C ILE A 423 46.58 29.82 -4.11
N VAL A 424 46.56 30.90 -3.30
CA VAL A 424 47.47 31.09 -2.15
C VAL A 424 46.98 30.36 -0.88
N SER A 425 45.71 29.93 -0.83
CA SER A 425 45.12 29.27 0.36
C SER A 425 45.26 27.74 0.39
N LEU A 426 46.02 27.12 -0.53
CA LEU A 426 46.20 25.67 -0.62
C LEU A 426 46.97 25.04 0.57
N ASN A 427 47.74 25.83 1.33
CA ASN A 427 48.59 25.32 2.42
C ASN A 427 48.00 25.46 3.85
N ASN A 428 46.76 25.95 3.99
CA ASN A 428 46.11 26.04 5.31
C ASN A 428 45.04 24.94 5.49
N LYS A 429 44.79 24.54 6.75
CA LYS A 429 43.80 23.49 7.08
C LYS A 429 42.36 23.96 6.76
N PRO A 430 41.50 23.11 6.16
CA PRO A 430 40.18 23.52 5.67
C PRO A 430 39.11 23.66 6.77
N GLU A 431 38.17 24.61 6.58
CA GLU A 431 36.95 24.80 7.40
C GLU A 431 35.72 24.14 6.76
N ILE A 432 34.78 23.66 7.59
CA ILE A 432 33.53 22.99 7.20
C ILE A 432 32.34 23.95 7.44
N VAL A 433 31.45 24.12 6.46
CA VAL A 433 30.18 24.86 6.64
C VAL A 433 28.98 23.99 6.24
N LEU A 434 28.02 23.86 7.16
CA LEU A 434 26.70 23.28 6.94
C LEU A 434 25.67 24.40 6.72
N LYS A 435 24.79 24.25 5.72
CA LYS A 435 23.64 25.14 5.50
C LYS A 435 22.32 24.36 5.57
N GLN A 436 21.45 24.79 6.47
CA GLN A 436 20.05 24.38 6.58
C GLN A 436 19.16 25.51 6.03
N LYS A 437 18.07 25.18 5.33
CA LYS A 437 17.05 26.16 4.93
C LYS A 437 15.66 25.61 5.20
N ASP A 438 14.87 26.39 5.92
CA ASP A 438 13.44 26.19 6.18
C ASP A 438 12.57 26.66 5.01
N PHE A 439 11.41 26.03 4.87
CA PHE A 439 10.34 26.37 3.91
C PHE A 439 9.06 26.75 4.67
N PRO A 440 8.39 27.85 4.31
CA PRO A 440 6.97 27.98 4.58
C PRO A 440 6.17 28.31 3.30
N MET A 441 5.07 27.59 3.04
CA MET A 441 3.86 28.21 2.46
C MET A 441 2.61 27.29 2.50
N LYS A 442 1.44 27.94 2.60
CA LYS A 442 0.08 27.37 2.75
C LYS A 442 -0.51 26.82 1.44
N LYS A 443 -1.45 25.87 1.60
CA LYS A 443 -2.22 25.11 0.58
C LYS A 443 -3.33 25.94 -0.09
N GLU A 444 -3.42 25.83 -1.42
CA GLU A 444 -4.62 25.38 -2.20
C GLU A 444 -4.48 25.61 -3.73
N VAL A 445 -3.45 26.32 -4.21
CA VAL A 445 -3.22 26.61 -5.65
C VAL A 445 -2.30 25.57 -6.35
N PHE A 446 -1.92 24.49 -5.68
CA PHE A 446 -0.82 23.62 -6.12
C PHE A 446 -1.20 22.65 -7.28
N MET A 447 -2.47 22.24 -7.37
CA MET A 447 -2.87 21.10 -8.22
C MET A 447 -3.04 21.45 -9.70
N MET A 448 -3.64 22.61 -10.01
CA MET A 448 -3.77 23.10 -11.39
C MET A 448 -2.43 23.59 -11.95
N ARG A 449 -1.53 24.04 -11.06
CA ARG A 449 -0.20 24.53 -11.41
C ARG A 449 0.75 23.40 -11.78
N TYR A 450 0.62 22.20 -11.19
CA TYR A 450 1.45 21.04 -11.51
C TYR A 450 1.18 20.45 -12.90
N LYS A 451 -0.10 20.28 -13.26
CA LYS A 451 -0.48 19.85 -14.60
C LYS A 451 0.02 20.86 -15.64
N LYS A 452 -0.22 22.16 -15.38
CA LYS A 452 0.36 23.24 -16.20
C LYS A 452 1.89 23.22 -16.22
N GLN A 453 2.58 22.92 -15.12
CA GLN A 453 4.05 22.96 -15.07
C GLN A 453 4.69 21.77 -15.82
N HIS A 454 4.07 20.58 -15.80
CA HIS A 454 4.48 19.47 -16.67
C HIS A 454 4.16 19.75 -18.15
N GLU A 455 2.96 20.28 -18.44
CA GLU A 455 2.57 20.68 -19.80
C GLU A 455 3.42 21.86 -20.34
N SER A 456 3.88 22.76 -19.46
CA SER A 456 4.67 23.95 -19.84
C SER A 456 6.18 23.73 -19.80
N PHE A 457 6.67 22.68 -19.11
CA PHE A 457 8.10 22.36 -18.98
C PHE A 457 8.34 20.84 -19.06
N PRO A 458 8.02 20.19 -20.20
CA PRO A 458 8.38 18.79 -20.42
C PRO A 458 9.91 18.63 -20.41
N ILE A 459 10.39 17.41 -20.16
CA ILE A 459 11.82 17.12 -20.36
C ILE A 459 12.13 17.37 -21.82
N SER A 460 12.99 18.35 -22.07
CA SER A 460 13.41 18.71 -23.42
C SER A 460 14.31 17.62 -23.99
N SER A 461 14.01 17.18 -25.21
CA SER A 461 14.87 16.27 -25.97
C SER A 461 16.28 16.84 -26.13
N GLU A 462 16.45 18.17 -26.20
CA GLU A 462 17.75 18.82 -26.26
C GLU A 462 18.62 18.56 -25.02
N VAL A 463 18.01 18.48 -23.83
CA VAL A 463 18.74 18.14 -22.59
C VAL A 463 19.20 16.69 -22.62
N ILE A 464 18.36 15.77 -23.13
CA ILE A 464 18.73 14.36 -23.28
C ILE A 464 19.81 14.19 -24.35
N LYS A 465 19.74 14.93 -25.47
CA LYS A 465 20.78 14.96 -26.51
C LYS A 465 22.11 15.46 -25.95
N MET A 466 22.11 16.51 -25.13
CA MET A 466 23.31 16.98 -24.43
C MET A 466 23.90 15.88 -23.53
N PHE A 467 23.07 15.17 -22.78
CA PHE A 467 23.51 14.07 -21.93
C PHE A 467 24.11 12.90 -22.73
N VAL A 468 23.46 12.49 -23.83
CA VAL A 468 23.98 11.47 -24.75
C VAL A 468 25.31 11.92 -25.37
N LYS A 469 25.45 13.21 -25.71
CA LYS A 469 26.70 13.77 -26.24
C LYS A 469 27.84 13.66 -25.23
N GLU A 470 27.58 13.92 -23.95
CA GLU A 470 28.57 13.71 -22.88
C GLU A 470 28.92 12.23 -22.70
N ILE A 471 27.95 11.30 -22.77
CA ILE A 471 28.24 9.86 -22.73
C ILE A 471 29.09 9.43 -23.94
N GLN A 472 28.75 9.91 -25.14
CA GLN A 472 29.52 9.63 -26.35
C GLN A 472 30.94 10.20 -26.25
N HIS A 473 31.10 11.41 -25.69
CA HIS A 473 32.41 11.99 -25.46
C HIS A 473 33.23 11.14 -24.47
N PHE A 474 32.60 10.69 -23.40
CA PHE A 474 33.23 9.78 -22.43
C PHE A 474 33.63 8.45 -23.07
N ILE A 475 32.76 7.83 -23.87
CA ILE A 475 33.07 6.57 -24.57
C ILE A 475 34.22 6.77 -25.56
N ASN A 476 34.19 7.83 -26.36
CA ASN A 476 35.28 8.15 -27.28
C ASN A 476 36.60 8.43 -26.55
N ALA A 477 36.55 9.01 -25.35
CA ALA A 477 37.73 9.28 -24.54
C ALA A 477 38.27 8.03 -23.83
N THR A 478 37.41 7.05 -23.53
CA THR A 478 37.76 5.85 -22.76
C THR A 478 38.11 4.65 -23.66
N TRP A 479 37.49 4.57 -24.84
CA TRP A 479 37.65 3.50 -25.82
C TRP A 479 38.35 4.07 -27.05
N TYR A 480 39.68 4.11 -26.93
CA TYR A 480 40.65 4.79 -27.77
C TYR A 480 40.63 4.34 -29.25
N ASP A 481 40.71 5.28 -30.18
CA ASP A 481 41.00 5.04 -31.61
C ASP A 481 42.45 4.52 -31.77
N PRO A 482 42.66 3.24 -32.11
CA PRO A 482 44.01 2.66 -32.18
C PRO A 482 44.90 3.31 -33.24
N ASP A 483 44.31 3.86 -34.31
CA ASP A 483 45.04 4.40 -35.44
C ASP A 483 45.55 5.84 -35.17
N GLU A 484 44.82 6.61 -34.37
CA GLU A 484 45.27 7.93 -33.89
C GLU A 484 46.40 7.80 -32.85
N ALA A 485 46.45 6.68 -32.11
CA ALA A 485 47.54 6.36 -31.17
C ALA A 485 48.90 6.23 -31.87
N LEU A 486 48.89 5.61 -33.05
CA LEU A 486 50.09 5.37 -33.86
C LEU A 486 50.63 6.65 -34.49
N GLN A 487 49.77 7.62 -34.83
CA GLN A 487 50.20 8.91 -35.38
C GLN A 487 50.82 9.86 -34.35
N ARG A 488 50.48 9.73 -33.06
CA ARG A 488 50.97 10.63 -31.99
C ARG A 488 52.32 10.25 -31.39
N GLY A 489 53.00 9.22 -31.93
CA GLY A 489 54.44 9.01 -31.73
C GLY A 489 54.88 9.01 -30.27
N SER A 490 54.47 7.99 -29.50
CA SER A 490 55.02 7.71 -28.17
C SER A 490 55.54 6.29 -28.06
N PHE A 491 56.26 5.80 -29.08
CA PHE A 491 57.20 4.67 -28.96
C PHE A 491 58.31 4.81 -30.01
N THR A 492 59.31 5.63 -29.68
CA THR A 492 60.74 5.39 -29.94
C THR A 492 61.52 5.80 -28.71
#